data_AF-A0A967WEP0-F1
#
_entry.id   AF-A0A967WEP0-F1
#
_cell.length_a   1.000
_cell.length_b   1.000
_cell.length_c   1.000
_cell.angle_alpha   90.00
_cell.angle_beta   90.00
_cell.angle_gamma   90.00
#
_symmetry.space_group_name_H-M   'P 1'
#
loop_
_entity.id
_entity.type
_entity.pdbx_description
1 polymer ?
#
loop_
_entity_poly.entity_id
_entity_poly.type
_entity_poly.pdbx_seq_one_letter_code
_entity_poly.pdbx_strand_id
1 'polypeptide(L)'
;VLALDAAQPALASAGAELDHAWDLQLKLEGQDLSAQLGRLLHLTGRYLPLLRTGVRAAQLAPELLGADGPRTYLILAQNDDERRPTGGWISGLGLVTVEQGKISDVSFSDSWMVDNLQVPHEIPPESMYRTLWAEIWLFRDANWSPDFPTAAQVAESILQRDQGIAVDGVIAVDQRALQ
;
A
#
# COMPACT_ATOMS: atom_id res chain seq x y z
N VAL A 1 -15.54 -7.81 9.79
CA VAL A 1 -15.25 -8.48 8.50
C VAL A 1 -16.47 -9.23 7.96
N LEU A 2 -17.08 -10.17 8.70
CA LEU A 2 -18.28 -10.91 8.24
C LEU A 2 -19.43 -10.04 7.73
N ALA A 3 -19.72 -8.90 8.39
CA ALA A 3 -20.77 -7.99 7.93
C ALA A 3 -20.43 -7.29 6.60
N LEU A 4 -19.15 -6.99 6.35
CA LEU A 4 -18.69 -6.39 5.08
C LEU A 4 -18.67 -7.43 3.96
N ASP A 5 -18.32 -8.67 4.29
CA ASP A 5 -18.35 -9.79 3.35
C ASP A 5 -19.78 -10.11 2.89
N ALA A 6 -20.71 -10.22 3.85
CA ALA A 6 -22.14 -10.39 3.53
C ALA A 6 -22.73 -9.22 2.73
N ALA A 7 -22.16 -8.02 2.85
CA ALA A 7 -22.62 -6.82 2.15
C ALA A 7 -22.02 -6.66 0.73
N GLN A 8 -21.12 -7.53 0.28
CA GLN A 8 -20.44 -7.38 -1.02
C GLN A 8 -21.39 -7.19 -2.22
N PRO A 9 -22.53 -7.92 -2.35
CA PRO A 9 -23.45 -7.69 -3.46
C PRO A 9 -24.05 -6.27 -3.46
N ALA A 10 -24.41 -5.75 -2.28
CA ALA A 10 -24.95 -4.41 -2.14
C ALA A 10 -23.89 -3.34 -2.40
N LEU A 11 -22.66 -3.55 -1.92
CA LEU A 11 -21.52 -2.67 -2.16
C LEU A 11 -21.15 -2.63 -3.65
N ALA A 12 -21.21 -3.76 -4.36
CA ALA A 12 -21.01 -3.83 -5.81
C ALA A 12 -22.05 -2.98 -6.57
N SER A 13 -23.33 -3.10 -6.21
CA SER A 13 -24.40 -2.28 -6.79
C SER A 13 -24.17 -0.78 -6.52
N ALA A 14 -23.88 -0.42 -5.27
CA ALA A 14 -23.61 0.96 -4.88
C ALA A 14 -22.38 1.53 -5.62
N GLY A 15 -21.33 0.74 -5.80
CA GLY A 15 -20.14 1.12 -6.54
C GLY A 15 -20.45 1.47 -8.00
N ALA A 16 -21.23 0.62 -8.68
CA ALA A 16 -21.65 0.86 -10.06
C ALA A 16 -22.51 2.13 -10.21
N GLU A 17 -23.43 2.37 -9.28
CA GLU A 17 -24.25 3.58 -9.25
C GLU A 17 -23.41 4.85 -9.03
N LEU A 18 -22.44 4.80 -8.11
CA LEU A 18 -21.55 5.92 -7.82
C LEU A 18 -20.58 6.20 -8.97
N ASP A 19 -20.10 5.17 -9.68
CA ASP A 19 -19.29 5.33 -10.89
C ASP A 19 -20.11 5.95 -12.03
N HIS A 20 -21.35 5.50 -12.23
CA HIS A 20 -22.25 6.13 -13.20
C HIS A 20 -22.55 7.60 -12.85
N ALA A 21 -22.80 7.90 -11.57
CA ALA A 21 -23.00 9.28 -11.11
C ALA A 21 -21.76 10.16 -11.35
N TRP A 22 -20.56 9.60 -11.21
CA TRP A 22 -19.30 10.31 -11.45
C TRP A 22 -19.15 10.67 -12.92
N ASP A 23 -19.43 9.73 -13.81
CA ASP A 23 -19.36 9.95 -15.26
C ASP A 23 -20.37 11.01 -15.71
N LEU A 24 -21.58 11.02 -15.13
CA LEU A 24 -22.57 12.06 -15.39
C LEU A 24 -22.10 13.42 -14.89
N GLN A 25 -21.51 13.49 -13.69
CA GLN A 25 -20.99 14.73 -13.15
C GLN A 25 -19.91 15.32 -14.07
N LEU A 26 -18.93 14.52 -14.50
CA LEU A 26 -17.88 14.97 -15.41
C LEU A 26 -18.42 15.48 -16.75
N LYS A 27 -19.52 14.91 -17.27
CA LYS A 27 -20.18 15.38 -18.51
C LYS A 27 -20.91 16.71 -18.33
N LEU A 28 -21.39 17.00 -17.12
CA LEU A 28 -22.14 18.20 -16.79
C LEU A 28 -21.25 19.35 -16.32
N GLU A 29 -20.01 19.06 -15.93
CA GLU A 29 -19.01 20.09 -15.61
C GLU A 29 -18.77 21.00 -16.83
N GLY A 30 -18.89 22.31 -16.61
CA GLY A 30 -18.70 23.32 -17.66
C GLY A 30 -19.89 23.55 -18.59
N GLN A 31 -21.03 22.88 -18.36
CA GLN A 31 -22.28 23.18 -19.07
C GLN A 31 -23.00 24.39 -18.46
N ASP A 32 -23.72 25.14 -19.29
CA ASP A 32 -24.61 26.20 -18.81
C ASP A 32 -25.85 25.58 -18.16
N LEU A 33 -25.86 25.56 -16.83
CA LEU A 33 -26.89 24.91 -16.03
C LEU A 33 -27.71 25.93 -15.23
N SER A 34 -28.95 25.56 -14.92
CA SER A 34 -29.77 26.37 -14.01
C SER A 34 -29.11 26.45 -12.63
N ALA A 35 -29.35 27.56 -11.91
CA ALA A 35 -28.78 27.77 -10.58
C ALA A 35 -29.11 26.64 -9.58
N GLN A 36 -30.25 25.97 -9.73
CA GLN A 36 -30.62 24.83 -8.89
C GLN A 36 -29.77 23.60 -9.20
N LEU A 37 -29.57 23.29 -10.48
CA LEU A 37 -28.72 22.19 -10.94
C LEU A 37 -27.25 22.44 -10.58
N GLY A 38 -26.76 23.67 -10.73
CA GLY A 38 -25.41 24.05 -10.31
C GLY A 38 -25.16 23.84 -8.81
N ARG A 39 -26.13 24.18 -7.95
CA ARG A 39 -26.03 23.92 -6.49
C ARG A 39 -25.99 22.42 -6.18
N LEU A 40 -26.81 21.63 -6.85
CA LEU A 40 -26.83 20.18 -6.64
C LEU A 40 -25.51 19.54 -7.06
N LEU A 41 -24.97 19.91 -8.24
CA LEU A 41 -23.69 19.42 -8.73
C LEU A 41 -22.52 19.79 -7.82
N HIS A 42 -22.54 20.99 -7.23
CA HIS A 42 -21.52 21.36 -6.27
C HIS A 42 -21.57 20.48 -5.00
N LEU A 43 -22.76 20.12 -4.53
CA LEU A 43 -22.91 19.21 -3.39
C LEU A 43 -22.42 17.80 -3.75
N THR A 44 -22.86 17.26 -4.89
CA THR A 44 -22.42 15.92 -5.32
C THR A 44 -20.92 15.89 -5.57
N GLY A 45 -20.33 16.91 -6.18
CA GLY A 45 -18.90 16.96 -6.43
C GLY A 45 -18.04 16.95 -5.17
N ARG A 46 -18.57 17.41 -4.04
CA ARG A 46 -17.89 17.32 -2.75
C ARG A 46 -17.94 15.92 -2.14
N TYR A 47 -19.08 15.23 -2.21
CA TYR A 47 -19.32 13.99 -1.45
C TYR A 47 -19.17 12.72 -2.27
N LEU A 48 -19.44 12.79 -3.59
CA LEU A 48 -19.35 11.65 -4.48
C LEU A 48 -17.94 11.00 -4.51
N PRO A 49 -16.82 11.74 -4.52
CA PRO A 49 -15.51 11.11 -4.41
C PRO A 49 -15.34 10.35 -3.09
N LEU A 50 -15.81 10.91 -1.98
CA LEU A 50 -15.72 10.28 -0.66
C LEU A 50 -16.55 8.99 -0.58
N LEU A 51 -17.77 9.01 -1.13
CA LEU A 51 -18.64 7.83 -1.19
C LEU A 51 -18.02 6.73 -2.06
N ARG A 52 -17.46 7.09 -3.22
CA ARG A 52 -16.75 6.15 -4.10
C ARG A 52 -15.57 5.49 -3.40
N THR A 53 -14.73 6.29 -2.75
CA THR A 53 -13.59 5.78 -1.97
C THR A 53 -14.07 4.89 -0.82
N GLY A 54 -15.11 5.30 -0.10
CA GLY A 54 -15.68 4.51 1.01
C GLY A 54 -16.23 3.15 0.57
N VAL A 55 -16.98 3.11 -0.53
CA VAL A 55 -17.51 1.85 -1.08
C VAL A 55 -16.38 0.96 -1.58
N ARG A 56 -15.40 1.50 -2.33
CA ARG A 56 -14.23 0.72 -2.77
C ARG A 56 -13.42 0.17 -1.59
N ALA A 57 -13.21 0.98 -0.56
CA ALA A 57 -12.55 0.52 0.65
C ALA A 57 -13.34 -0.60 1.33
N ALA A 58 -14.67 -0.50 1.41
CA ALA A 58 -15.52 -1.55 1.98
C ALA A 58 -15.55 -2.83 1.14
N GLN A 59 -15.36 -2.74 -0.18
CA GLN A 59 -15.22 -3.89 -1.08
C GLN A 59 -13.89 -4.63 -0.88
N LEU A 60 -12.79 -3.89 -0.73
CA LEU A 60 -11.45 -4.45 -0.55
C LEU A 60 -11.18 -4.90 0.90
N ALA A 61 -11.86 -4.31 1.87
CA ALA A 61 -11.60 -4.53 3.30
C ALA A 61 -11.65 -6.00 3.74
N PRO A 62 -12.61 -6.86 3.32
CA PRO A 62 -12.61 -8.26 3.77
C PRO A 62 -11.32 -9.01 3.40
N GLU A 63 -10.86 -8.88 2.16
CA GLU A 63 -9.63 -9.52 1.69
C GLU A 63 -8.41 -9.01 2.46
N LEU A 64 -8.29 -7.69 2.59
CA LEU A 64 -7.17 -7.03 3.30
C LEU A 64 -7.17 -7.32 4.81
N LEU A 65 -8.32 -7.63 5.38
CA LEU A 65 -8.48 -7.91 6.81
C LEU A 65 -8.50 -9.42 7.12
N GLY A 66 -8.15 -10.26 6.14
CA GLY A 66 -8.03 -11.70 6.33
C GLY A 66 -9.36 -12.39 6.61
N ALA A 67 -10.39 -12.10 5.81
CA ALA A 67 -11.68 -12.79 5.87
C ALA A 67 -11.54 -14.30 5.64
N ASP A 68 -10.74 -14.69 4.65
CA ASP A 68 -10.55 -16.07 4.20
C ASP A 68 -9.27 -16.74 4.75
N GLY A 69 -8.53 -16.05 5.63
CA GLY A 69 -7.30 -16.53 6.23
C GLY A 69 -6.38 -15.40 6.69
N PRO A 70 -5.30 -15.70 7.42
CA PRO A 70 -4.34 -14.69 7.87
C PRO A 70 -3.71 -13.93 6.69
N ARG A 71 -3.55 -12.61 6.85
CA ARG A 71 -2.80 -11.73 5.94
C ARG A 71 -1.65 -11.09 6.70
N THR A 72 -0.43 -11.24 6.22
CA THR A 72 0.77 -10.65 6.83
C THR A 72 1.27 -9.50 5.98
N TYR A 73 1.39 -8.32 6.57
CA TYR A 73 1.90 -7.12 5.90
C TYR A 73 3.30 -6.76 6.39
N LEU A 74 4.18 -6.47 5.44
CA LEU A 74 5.50 -5.91 5.71
C LEU A 74 5.39 -4.38 5.83
N ILE A 75 5.74 -3.84 6.99
CA ILE A 75 5.85 -2.41 7.22
C ILE A 75 7.32 -2.02 7.16
N LEU A 76 7.70 -1.17 6.21
CA LEU A 76 9.05 -0.62 6.08
C LEU A 76 9.14 0.72 6.83
N ALA A 77 10.00 0.77 7.84
CA ALA A 77 10.30 2.00 8.57
C ALA A 77 11.48 2.74 7.93
N GLN A 78 11.20 3.87 7.28
CA GLN A 78 12.15 4.60 6.45
C GLN A 78 12.68 5.85 7.14
N ASN A 79 13.99 6.03 7.08
CA ASN A 79 14.71 7.20 7.60
C ASN A 79 15.02 8.17 6.46
N ASP A 80 14.28 9.28 6.37
CA ASP A 80 14.45 10.28 5.30
C ASP A 80 15.71 11.16 5.44
N ASP A 81 16.43 11.07 6.57
CA ASP A 81 17.77 11.67 6.73
C ASP A 81 18.81 10.99 5.82
N GLU A 82 18.64 9.71 5.53
CA GLU A 82 19.44 9.00 4.53
C GLU A 82 18.61 8.71 3.28
N ARG A 83 18.84 9.49 2.24
CA ARG A 83 17.97 9.49 1.06
C ARG A 83 17.99 8.15 0.32
N ARG A 84 16.78 7.59 0.17
CA ARG A 84 16.42 6.59 -0.84
C ARG A 84 15.11 7.02 -1.50
N PRO A 85 14.84 6.59 -2.75
CA PRO A 85 13.76 7.16 -3.56
C PRO A 85 12.33 7.11 -2.98
N THR A 86 12.01 6.13 -2.14
CA THR A 86 10.62 5.92 -1.67
C THR A 86 10.29 6.48 -0.29
N GLY A 87 11.20 7.22 0.34
CA GLY A 87 11.00 7.80 1.68
C GLY A 87 12.21 7.71 2.62
N GLY A 88 13.34 7.15 2.15
CA GLY A 88 14.56 7.08 2.93
C GLY A 88 15.09 5.66 3.14
N TRP A 89 16.24 5.53 3.80
CA TRP A 89 16.88 4.26 4.10
C TRP A 89 15.99 3.38 4.99
N ILE A 90 15.87 2.09 4.68
CA ILE A 90 15.02 1.18 5.47
C ILE A 90 15.77 0.82 6.75
N SER A 91 15.36 1.43 7.86
CA SER A 91 15.98 1.27 9.18
C SER A 91 15.45 0.08 9.97
N GLY A 92 14.22 -0.33 9.68
CA GLY A 92 13.58 -1.45 10.35
C GLY A 92 12.39 -1.94 9.55
N LEU A 93 11.88 -3.08 10.01
CA LEU A 93 10.66 -3.66 9.50
C LEU A 93 9.71 -4.02 10.65
N GLY A 94 8.42 -3.94 10.35
CA GLY A 94 7.37 -4.60 11.11
C GLY A 94 6.72 -5.68 10.27
N LEU A 95 6.34 -6.80 10.89
CA LEU A 95 5.41 -7.77 10.30
C LEU A 95 4.13 -7.70 11.11
N VAL A 96 3.02 -7.43 10.44
CA VAL A 96 1.70 -7.34 11.08
C VAL A 96 0.78 -8.35 10.41
N THR A 97 0.32 -9.33 11.18
CA THR A 97 -0.65 -10.31 10.70
C THR A 97 -2.05 -9.94 11.15
N VAL A 98 -2.99 -9.92 10.21
CA VAL A 98 -4.41 -9.67 10.45
C VAL A 98 -5.21 -10.91 10.06
N GLU A 99 -6.11 -11.34 10.94
CA GLU A 99 -7.00 -12.47 10.71
C GLU A 99 -8.40 -12.12 11.21
N GLN A 100 -9.42 -12.35 10.36
CA GLN A 100 -10.82 -12.06 10.67
C GLN A 100 -11.07 -10.62 11.18
N GLY A 101 -10.26 -9.67 10.70
CA GLY A 101 -10.31 -8.25 11.08
C GLY A 101 -9.70 -7.90 12.42
N LYS A 102 -8.87 -8.78 12.97
CA LYS A 102 -8.09 -8.52 14.19
C LYS A 102 -6.62 -8.69 13.89
N ILE A 103 -5.79 -7.85 14.49
CA ILE A 103 -4.34 -8.07 14.50
C ILE A 103 -4.07 -9.31 15.36
N SER A 104 -3.54 -10.37 14.77
CA SER A 104 -3.25 -11.63 15.44
C SER A 104 -1.78 -11.76 15.85
N ASP A 105 -0.86 -11.11 15.12
CA ASP A 105 0.56 -11.06 15.46
C ASP A 105 1.19 -9.73 15.02
N VAL A 106 2.21 -9.29 15.79
CA VAL A 106 3.02 -8.12 15.48
C VAL A 106 4.46 -8.39 15.92
N SER A 107 5.40 -8.21 15.00
CA SER A 107 6.84 -8.21 15.32
C SER A 107 7.54 -7.03 14.67
N PHE A 108 8.61 -6.56 15.31
CA PHE A 108 9.47 -5.50 14.80
C PHE A 108 10.93 -5.91 14.93
N SER A 109 11.69 -5.65 13.89
CA SER A 109 13.12 -5.98 13.81
C SER A 109 13.87 -4.87 13.09
N ASP A 110 15.16 -4.79 13.37
CA ASP A 110 16.08 -3.97 12.60
C ASP A 110 16.27 -4.56 11.18
N SER A 111 16.44 -3.72 10.16
CA SER A 111 16.66 -4.16 8.78
C SER A 111 17.92 -5.03 8.61
N TRP A 112 18.95 -4.85 9.44
CA TRP A 112 20.15 -5.69 9.48
C TRP A 112 19.85 -7.15 9.83
N MET A 113 18.75 -7.41 10.56
CA MET A 113 18.38 -8.77 10.98
C MET A 113 17.78 -9.61 9.84
N VAL A 114 17.43 -8.99 8.71
CA VAL A 114 16.89 -9.69 7.54
C VAL A 114 17.98 -10.35 6.72
N ASP A 115 19.18 -9.76 6.66
CA ASP A 115 20.22 -10.19 5.73
C ASP A 115 20.74 -11.61 6.06
N ASN A 116 20.77 -12.49 5.05
CA ASN A 116 21.33 -13.84 5.17
C ASN A 116 22.39 -14.08 4.10
N LEU A 117 23.66 -13.75 4.40
CA LEU A 117 24.77 -13.85 3.45
C LEU A 117 25.17 -15.29 3.05
N GLN A 118 24.43 -16.32 3.51
CA GLN A 118 24.64 -17.71 3.13
C GLN A 118 23.80 -18.13 1.91
N VAL A 119 22.85 -17.31 1.47
CA VAL A 119 22.08 -17.54 0.24
C VAL A 119 22.61 -16.68 -0.91
N PRO A 120 22.42 -17.08 -2.18
CA PRO A 120 22.81 -16.24 -3.32
C PRO A 120 21.96 -14.97 -3.39
N HIS A 121 22.61 -13.80 -3.48
CA HIS A 121 21.94 -12.52 -3.71
C HIS A 121 22.00 -12.12 -5.18
N GLU A 122 21.02 -11.30 -5.58
CA GLU A 122 21.04 -10.63 -6.87
C GLU A 122 22.16 -9.58 -6.92
N ILE A 123 22.70 -9.38 -8.12
CA ILE A 123 23.63 -8.29 -8.38
C ILE A 123 22.84 -6.99 -8.28
N PRO A 124 23.28 -6.02 -7.45
CA PRO A 124 22.58 -4.75 -7.32
C PRO A 124 22.61 -3.97 -8.64
N PRO A 125 21.65 -3.06 -8.87
CA PRO A 125 21.66 -2.19 -10.04
C PRO A 125 22.99 -1.43 -10.14
N GLU A 126 23.52 -1.25 -11.35
CA GLU A 126 24.80 -0.57 -11.58
C GLU A 126 24.86 0.82 -10.93
N SER A 127 23.73 1.54 -10.91
CA SER A 127 23.61 2.84 -10.23
C SER A 127 23.80 2.73 -8.72
N MET A 128 23.31 1.67 -8.09
CA MET A 128 23.50 1.39 -6.66
C MET A 128 24.96 1.07 -6.37
N TYR A 129 25.58 0.18 -7.16
CA TYR A 129 26.99 -0.15 -7.02
C TYR A 129 27.88 1.09 -7.15
N ARG A 130 27.66 1.95 -8.15
CA ARG A 130 28.45 3.17 -8.32
C ARG A 130 28.27 4.22 -7.22
N THR A 131 27.11 4.23 -6.56
CA THR A 131 26.76 5.26 -5.58
C THR A 131 27.12 4.83 -4.14
N LEU A 132 26.86 3.56 -3.81
CA LEU A 132 27.02 3.01 -2.46
C LEU A 132 28.22 2.06 -2.34
N TRP A 133 28.87 1.71 -3.45
CA TRP A 133 29.82 0.58 -3.52
C TRP A 133 29.22 -0.73 -2.99
N ALA A 134 27.91 -0.88 -3.14
CA ALA A 134 27.20 -2.07 -2.72
C ALA A 134 27.43 -3.18 -3.74
N GLU A 135 28.15 -4.23 -3.34
CA GLU A 135 28.38 -5.44 -4.15
C GLU A 135 27.21 -6.43 -4.04
N ILE A 136 26.35 -6.27 -3.03
CA ILE A 136 25.23 -7.13 -2.70
C ILE A 136 23.97 -6.28 -2.50
N TRP A 137 22.85 -6.72 -3.06
CA TRP A 137 21.56 -6.06 -2.83
C TRP A 137 20.88 -6.58 -1.56
N LEU A 138 21.01 -5.81 -0.48
CA LEU A 138 20.54 -6.16 0.86
C LEU A 138 19.22 -5.47 1.21
N PHE A 139 18.52 -5.98 2.23
CA PHE A 139 17.14 -5.59 2.53
C PHE A 139 17.00 -4.08 2.79
N ARG A 140 17.98 -3.49 3.48
CA ARG A 140 18.00 -2.06 3.82
C ARG A 140 18.00 -1.11 2.61
N ASP A 141 18.43 -1.61 1.45
CA ASP A 141 18.50 -0.89 0.18
C ASP A 141 17.54 -1.46 -0.88
N ALA A 142 16.59 -2.30 -0.47
CA ALA A 142 15.57 -2.87 -1.36
C ALA A 142 14.77 -1.78 -2.10
N ASN A 143 14.67 -0.60 -1.51
CA ASN A 143 13.94 0.53 -2.06
C ASN A 143 14.76 1.45 -2.98
N TRP A 144 15.76 0.91 -3.68
CA TRP A 144 16.57 1.66 -4.64
C TRP A 144 15.78 2.15 -5.87
N SER A 145 14.69 1.48 -6.24
CA SER A 145 13.80 1.95 -7.31
C SER A 145 12.95 3.14 -6.84
N PRO A 146 12.76 4.21 -7.64
CA PRO A 146 11.79 5.26 -7.36
C PRO A 146 10.34 4.81 -7.57
N ASP A 147 10.12 3.72 -8.29
CA ASP A 147 8.80 3.11 -8.42
C ASP A 147 8.52 2.24 -7.19
N PHE A 148 7.59 2.69 -6.34
CA PHE A 148 7.28 2.00 -5.08
C PHE A 148 6.83 0.55 -5.27
N PRO A 149 5.94 0.19 -6.22
CA PRO A 149 5.61 -1.20 -6.48
C PRO A 149 6.83 -2.07 -6.80
N THR A 150 7.78 -1.57 -7.61
CA THR A 150 9.05 -2.26 -7.88
C THR A 150 9.88 -2.42 -6.60
N ALA A 151 10.02 -1.36 -5.80
CA ALA A 151 10.74 -1.40 -4.52
C ALA A 151 10.13 -2.39 -3.51
N ALA A 152 8.80 -2.44 -3.44
CA ALA A 152 8.06 -3.36 -2.59
C ALA A 152 8.33 -4.81 -2.98
N GLN A 153 8.26 -5.15 -4.28
CA GLN A 153 8.56 -6.49 -4.79
C GLN A 153 9.99 -6.94 -4.47
N VAL A 154 10.96 -6.02 -4.55
CA VAL A 154 12.35 -6.30 -4.16
C VAL A 154 12.43 -6.60 -2.66
N ALA A 155 11.77 -5.80 -1.81
CA ALA A 155 11.76 -6.02 -0.37
C ALA A 155 11.12 -7.37 0.01
N GLU A 156 10.00 -7.72 -0.63
CA GLU A 156 9.33 -9.03 -0.47
C GLU A 156 10.24 -10.18 -0.91
N SER A 157 10.88 -10.06 -2.08
CA SER A 157 11.81 -11.06 -2.61
C SER A 157 12.98 -11.31 -1.67
N ILE A 158 13.61 -10.24 -1.17
CA ILE A 158 14.74 -10.35 -0.23
C ILE A 158 14.27 -10.98 1.09
N LEU A 159 13.14 -10.54 1.65
CA LEU A 159 12.62 -11.10 2.90
C LEU A 159 12.29 -12.60 2.77
N GLN A 160 11.64 -12.98 1.68
CA GLN A 160 11.29 -14.38 1.40
C GLN A 160 12.55 -15.24 1.21
N ARG A 161 13.55 -14.73 0.50
CA ARG A 161 14.79 -15.46 0.23
C ARG A 161 15.65 -15.63 1.49
N ASP A 162 15.84 -14.55 2.24
CA ASP A 162 16.82 -14.52 3.32
C ASP A 162 16.22 -15.06 4.63
N GLN A 163 14.92 -14.86 4.88
CA GLN A 163 14.23 -15.26 6.12
C GLN A 163 13.15 -16.33 5.91
N GLY A 164 12.78 -16.65 4.67
CA GLY A 164 11.71 -17.63 4.39
C GLY A 164 10.30 -17.10 4.62
N ILE A 165 10.12 -15.78 4.81
CA ILE A 165 8.85 -15.16 5.17
C ILE A 165 8.16 -14.56 3.93
N ALA A 166 6.95 -15.04 3.63
CA ALA A 166 6.06 -14.45 2.62
C ALA A 166 5.16 -13.40 3.26
N VAL A 167 4.80 -12.37 2.48
CA VAL A 167 3.86 -11.32 2.89
C VAL A 167 2.83 -11.08 1.79
N ASP A 168 1.67 -10.56 2.18
CA ASP A 168 0.52 -10.24 1.32
C ASP A 168 0.54 -8.78 0.83
N GLY A 169 1.46 -7.97 1.34
CA GLY A 169 1.71 -6.62 0.84
C GLY A 169 2.71 -5.83 1.66
N VAL A 170 3.18 -4.73 1.09
CA VAL A 170 4.16 -3.82 1.69
C VAL A 170 3.54 -2.44 1.93
N ILE A 171 3.78 -1.90 3.12
CA ILE A 171 3.47 -0.54 3.51
C ILE A 171 4.78 0.14 3.87
N ALA A 172 5.04 1.33 3.37
CA ALA A 172 6.19 2.13 3.80
C ALA A 172 5.72 3.35 4.59
N VAL A 173 6.45 3.65 5.65
CA VAL A 173 6.21 4.80 6.52
C VAL A 173 7.55 5.47 6.78
N ASP A 174 7.63 6.78 6.51
CA ASP A 174 8.81 7.60 6.82
C ASP A 174 8.58 8.41 8.11
N GLN A 175 9.61 9.14 8.55
CA GLN A 175 9.51 9.98 9.75
C GLN A 175 8.43 11.07 9.63
N ARG A 176 8.19 11.59 8.42
CA ARG A 176 7.22 12.67 8.17
C ARG A 176 5.79 12.19 8.30
N ALA A 177 5.52 10.95 7.90
CA ALA A 177 4.21 10.33 8.05
C ALA A 177 3.78 10.15 9.51
N LEU A 178 4.73 10.20 10.46
CA LEU A 178 4.48 10.04 11.90
C LEU A 178 4.37 11.36 12.70
N GLN A 179 4.59 12.51 12.06
CA GLN A 179 4.52 13.85 12.67
C GLN A 179 3.13 14.46 12.56
#